data_AF-A0A3B9BMR2-F1
#
_entry.id   AF-A0A3B9BMR2-F1
#
_cell.length_a   1.000
_cell.length_b   1.000
_cell.length_c   1.000
_cell.angle_alpha   90.00
_cell.angle_beta   90.00
_cell.angle_gamma   90.00
#
_symmetry.space_group_name_H-M   'P 1'
#
loop_
_entity.id
_entity.type
_entity.pdbx_description
1 polymer ?
#
loop_
_entity_poly.entity_id
_entity_poly.type
_entity_poly.pdbx_seq_one_letter_code
_entity_poly.pdbx_strand_id
1 'polypeptide(L)'
;RYGTSCSGEITAIISEILTGLGYVVVHNNPYAGGFITDHYGRPQLKQHAVQIEINRALYMDEDRILKHRGFARLQRHLSQMIGELSHKIAP
;
A
#
# COMPACT_ATOMS: atom_id res chain seq x y z
N ARG A 1 0.55 -2.25 12.22
CA ARG A 1 1.47 -3.40 12.35
C ARG A 1 0.71 -4.68 12.71
N TYR A 2 1.01 -5.85 12.15
CA TYR A 2 0.44 -7.16 12.57
C TYR A 2 -1.08 -7.18 12.93
N GLY A 3 -1.93 -6.54 12.12
CA GLY A 3 -3.37 -6.46 12.37
C GLY A 3 -3.85 -5.46 13.44
N THR A 4 -2.95 -4.72 14.10
CA THR A 4 -3.31 -3.71 15.11
C THR A 4 -3.74 -2.38 14.50
N SER A 5 -3.18 -2.01 13.35
CA SER A 5 -3.43 -0.72 12.71
C SER A 5 -4.49 -0.76 11.61
N CYS A 6 -4.74 -1.94 11.05
CA CYS A 6 -5.64 -2.17 9.93
C CYS A 6 -6.22 -3.58 10.02
N SER A 7 -7.42 -3.81 9.50
CA SER A 7 -8.00 -5.16 9.44
C SER A 7 -7.24 -6.00 8.41
N GLY A 8 -7.19 -7.32 8.66
CA GLY A 8 -6.57 -8.26 7.73
C GLY A 8 -7.22 -8.25 6.34
N GLU A 9 -8.53 -8.02 6.27
CA GLU A 9 -9.30 -7.93 5.04
C GLU A 9 -8.80 -6.79 4.12
N ILE A 10 -8.65 -5.57 4.64
CA ILE A 10 -8.15 -4.44 3.86
C ILE A 10 -6.75 -4.74 3.33
N THR A 11 -5.87 -5.28 4.18
CA THR A 11 -4.51 -5.63 3.75
C THR A 11 -4.48 -6.76 2.71
N ALA A 12 -5.41 -7.71 2.78
CA ALA A 12 -5.53 -8.79 1.81
C ALA A 12 -6.01 -8.25 0.45
N ILE A 13 -7.04 -7.39 0.43
CA ILE A 13 -7.55 -6.76 -0.80
C ILE A 13 -6.45 -5.95 -1.50
N ILE A 14 -5.72 -5.11 -0.76
CA ILE A 14 -4.62 -4.32 -1.32
C ILE A 14 -3.57 -5.24 -1.97
N SER A 15 -3.26 -6.36 -1.32
CA SER A 15 -2.26 -7.32 -1.80
C SER A 15 -2.72 -8.04 -3.05
N GLU A 16 -3.98 -8.48 -3.09
CA GLU A 16 -4.59 -9.13 -4.25
C GLU A 16 -4.56 -8.19 -5.46
N ILE A 17 -4.97 -6.93 -5.29
CA ILE A 17 -4.97 -5.96 -6.39
C ILE A 17 -3.55 -5.71 -6.90
N LEU A 18 -2.59 -5.45 -6.01
CA LEU A 18 -1.21 -5.15 -6.42
C LEU A 18 -0.52 -6.37 -7.05
N THR A 19 -0.75 -7.58 -6.53
CA THR A 19 -0.24 -8.81 -7.14
C THR A 19 -0.88 -9.07 -8.51
N GLY A 20 -2.18 -8.82 -8.67
CA GLY A 20 -2.88 -8.87 -9.96
C GLY A 20 -2.36 -7.85 -10.98
N LEU A 21 -1.85 -6.71 -10.53
CA LEU A 21 -1.17 -5.70 -11.35
C LEU A 21 0.31 -6.04 -11.66
N GLY A 22 0.79 -7.20 -11.21
CA GLY A 22 2.11 -7.75 -11.51
C GLY A 22 3.22 -7.36 -10.54
N TYR A 23 2.88 -6.85 -9.35
CA TYR A 23 3.87 -6.54 -8.31
C TYR A 23 4.14 -7.72 -7.39
N VAL A 24 5.38 -7.82 -6.91
CA VAL A 24 5.71 -8.67 -5.75
C VAL A 24 5.37 -7.88 -4.49
N VAL A 25 4.51 -8.44 -3.64
CA VAL A 25 4.04 -7.81 -2.39
C VAL A 25 4.51 -8.64 -1.20
N VAL A 26 5.11 -7.97 -0.22
CA VAL A 26 5.54 -8.57 1.05
C VAL A 26 4.89 -7.83 2.21
N HIS A 27 4.61 -8.55 3.30
CA HIS A 27 3.94 -8.00 4.48
C HIS A 27 4.87 -7.96 5.68
N ASN A 28 4.88 -6.83 6.36
CA ASN A 28 5.60 -6.62 7.62
C ASN A 28 7.10 -6.99 7.58
N ASN A 29 7.71 -6.99 6.38
CA ASN A 29 9.09 -7.38 6.19
C ASN A 29 9.76 -6.48 5.14
N PRO A 30 10.85 -5.78 5.46
CA PRO A 30 11.45 -5.62 6.80
C PRO A 30 10.69 -4.63 7.69
N TYR A 31 9.69 -3.93 7.16
CA TYR A 31 8.96 -2.87 7.85
C TYR A 31 7.55 -3.31 8.20
N ALA A 32 7.25 -3.41 9.50
CA ALA A 32 5.93 -3.77 10.01
C ALA A 32 4.98 -2.55 10.20
N GLY A 33 5.44 -1.36 9.81
CA GLY A 33 4.81 -0.08 10.15
C GLY A 33 5.50 0.62 11.33
N GLY A 34 5.31 1.92 11.43
CA GLY A 34 5.90 2.77 12.47
C GLY A 34 4.87 3.51 13.32
N PHE A 35 5.32 4.57 14.00
CA PHE A 35 4.50 5.38 14.91
C PHE A 35 3.17 5.82 14.31
N ILE A 36 3.14 6.25 13.05
CA ILE A 36 1.91 6.73 12.38
C ILE A 36 0.86 5.63 12.31
N THR A 37 1.21 4.44 11.83
CA THR A 37 0.24 3.34 11.74
C THR A 37 -0.22 2.88 13.12
N ASP A 38 0.68 2.87 14.10
CA ASP A 38 0.36 2.43 15.45
C ASP A 38 -0.50 3.44 16.22
N HIS A 39 -0.30 4.74 15.98
CA HIS A 39 -1.02 5.81 16.69
C HIS A 39 -2.40 6.08 16.09
N TYR A 40 -2.54 6.02 14.77
CA TYR A 40 -3.77 6.39 14.06
C TYR A 40 -4.62 5.21 13.61
N GLY A 41 -4.08 3.99 13.60
CA GLY A 41 -4.86 2.79 13.34
C GLY A 41 -5.70 2.40 14.56
N ARG A 42 -7.03 2.41 14.43
CA ARG A 42 -7.97 1.94 15.44
C ARG A 42 -9.07 1.08 14.78
N PRO A 43 -8.75 -0.15 14.31
CA PRO A 43 -9.69 -0.97 13.55
C PRO A 43 -11.01 -1.23 14.27
N GLN A 44 -10.99 -1.31 15.61
CA GLN A 44 -12.19 -1.49 16.44
C GLN A 44 -13.15 -0.29 16.36
N LEU A 45 -12.63 0.89 16.00
CA LEU A 45 -13.38 2.12 15.75
C LEU A 45 -13.59 2.39 14.25
N LYS A 46 -13.40 1.38 13.40
CA LYS A 46 -13.46 1.49 11.93
C LYS A 46 -12.46 2.51 11.34
N GLN A 47 -11.37 2.78 12.04
CA GLN A 47 -10.28 3.63 11.55
C GLN A 47 -9.07 2.75 11.21
N HIS A 48 -8.66 2.77 9.95
CA HIS A 48 -7.61 1.88 9.44
C HIS A 48 -6.43 2.70 8.92
N ALA A 49 -5.22 2.33 9.34
CA ALA A 49 -3.97 2.94 8.89
C ALA A 49 -3.07 1.86 8.27
N VAL A 50 -2.72 2.07 7.00
CA VAL A 50 -1.85 1.20 6.20
C VAL A 50 -0.64 1.99 5.73
N GLN A 51 0.54 1.39 5.84
CA GLN A 51 1.77 1.91 5.26
C GLN A 51 2.12 1.08 4.03
N ILE A 52 2.43 1.75 2.92
CA ILE A 52 2.83 1.11 1.66
C ILE A 52 4.22 1.62 1.31
N GLU A 53 5.17 0.69 1.24
CA GLU A 53 6.55 0.94 0.82
C GLU A 53 6.70 0.55 -0.66
N ILE A 54 7.27 1.44 -1.47
CA ILE A 54 7.43 1.23 -2.91
C ILE A 54 8.91 1.21 -3.25
N ASN A 55 9.36 0.15 -3.91
CA ASN A 55 10.72 0.08 -4.45
C ASN A 55 10.94 1.21 -5.47
N ARG A 56 11.92 2.08 -5.21
CA ARG A 56 12.20 3.30 -6.00
C ARG A 56 12.60 2.99 -7.44
N ALA A 57 13.31 1.89 -7.69
CA ALA A 57 13.63 1.41 -9.03
C ALA A 57 12.41 1.16 -9.93
N LEU A 58 11.19 1.08 -9.36
CA LEU A 58 9.95 0.98 -10.15
C LEU A 58 9.54 2.30 -10.81
N TYR A 59 10.05 3.44 -10.35
CA TYR A 59 9.54 4.74 -10.78
C TYR A 59 10.59 5.85 -10.92
N MET A 60 11.80 5.69 -10.40
CA MET A 60 12.84 6.71 -10.47
C MET A 60 14.24 6.14 -10.67
N ASP A 61 15.09 6.97 -11.27
CA ASP A 61 16.54 6.89 -11.14
C ASP A 61 16.91 7.35 -9.71
N GLU A 62 17.45 6.42 -8.92
CA GLU A 62 17.73 6.65 -7.50
C GLU A 62 18.92 7.59 -7.27
N ASP A 63 19.94 7.53 -8.13
CA ASP A 63 21.14 8.37 -8.01
C ASP A 63 20.82 9.82 -8.35
N ARG A 64 19.98 10.04 -9.37
CA ARG A 64 19.61 11.38 -9.83
C ARG A 64 18.37 11.94 -9.13
N ILE A 65 17.62 11.10 -8.42
CA ILE A 65 16.33 11.44 -7.82
C ILE A 65 15.35 11.99 -8.88
N LEU A 66 15.30 11.34 -10.04
CA LEU A 66 14.45 11.75 -11.16
C LEU A 66 13.48 10.64 -11.57
N LYS A 67 12.22 11.00 -11.80
CA LYS A 67 11.22 10.07 -12.32
C LYS A 67 11.67 9.54 -13.68
N HIS A 68 11.49 8.25 -13.90
CA HIS A 68 11.73 7.62 -15.20
C HIS A 68 10.42 7.09 -15.80
N ARG A 69 10.49 6.40 -16.95
CA ARG A 69 9.32 5.89 -17.69
C ARG A 69 8.32 5.05 -16.87
N GLY A 70 8.77 4.36 -15.82
CA GLY A 70 7.90 3.56 -14.95
C GLY A 70 6.97 4.37 -14.03
N PHE A 71 7.23 5.66 -13.81
CA PHE A 71 6.45 6.49 -12.89
C PHE A 71 4.97 6.58 -13.27
N ALA A 72 4.68 6.88 -14.53
CA ALA A 72 3.30 7.03 -15.00
C ALA A 72 2.50 5.73 -14.85
N ARG A 73 3.15 4.58 -15.07
CA ARG A 73 2.52 3.26 -14.85
C ARG A 73 2.23 3.02 -13.38
N LEU A 74 3.20 3.26 -12.50
CA LEU A 74 3.01 3.12 -11.06
C LEU A 74 1.88 4.03 -10.55
N GLN A 75 1.88 5.30 -10.95
CA GLN A 75 0.83 6.25 -10.56
C GLN A 75 -0.57 5.71 -10.92
N ARG A 76 -0.76 5.27 -12.17
CA ARG A 76 -2.04 4.70 -12.61
C ARG A 76 -2.43 3.46 -11.82
N HIS A 77 -1.49 2.56 -11.58
CA HIS A 77 -1.74 1.33 -10.82
C HIS A 77 -2.14 1.63 -9.36
N LEU A 78 -1.50 2.61 -8.71
CA LEU A 78 -1.87 3.03 -7.36
C LEU A 78 -3.24 3.71 -7.33
N SER A 79 -3.56 4.55 -8.32
CA SER A 79 -4.89 5.14 -8.45
C SER A 79 -5.98 4.08 -8.65
N GLN A 80 -5.70 3.06 -9.48
CA GLN A 80 -6.60 1.93 -9.67
C GLN A 80 -6.79 1.15 -8.37
N MET A 81 -5.71 0.84 -7.64
CA MET A 81 -5.78 0.15 -6.36
C MET A 81 -6.63 0.91 -5.34
N ILE A 82 -6.46 2.23 -5.23
CA ILE A 82 -7.27 3.07 -4.32
C ILE A 82 -8.75 3.03 -4.72
N GLY A 83 -9.05 3.14 -6.01
CA GLY A 83 -10.42 3.08 -6.52
C GLY A 83 -11.09 1.73 -6.24
N GLU A 84 -10.42 0.63 -6.57
CA GLU A 84 -10.93 -0.73 -6.31
C GLU A 84 -11.09 -1.02 -4.83
N LEU A 85 -10.12 -0.61 -4.01
CA LEU A 85 -10.22 -0.72 -2.55
C LEU A 85 -11.46 0.03 -2.04
N SER A 86 -11.65 1.28 -2.47
CA SER A 86 -12.80 2.09 -2.05
C SER A 86 -14.13 1.44 -2.42
N HIS A 87 -14.23 0.79 -3.58
CA HIS A 87 -15.43 0.05 -3.97
C HIS A 87 -15.67 -1.19 -3.11
N LYS A 88 -14.59 -1.91 -2.74
CA LYS A 88 -14.69 -3.16 -1.96
C LYS A 88 -14.95 -2.93 -0.47
N ILE A 89 -14.56 -1.78 0.07
CA ILE A 89 -14.77 -1.44 1.50
C ILE A 89 -15.96 -0.49 1.73
N ALA A 90 -16.62 -0.05 0.65
CA ALA A 90 -17.85 0.72 0.76
C ALA A 90 -18.93 -0.16 1.43
N PRO A 91 -19.72 0.42 2.36
CA PRO A 91 -20.79 -0.29 3.06
C PRO A 91 -21.91 -0.75 2.11
#